data_AF-A0A257AEN6-F1
#
_entry.id   AF-A0A257AEN6-F1
#
_cell.length_a   1.000
_cell.length_b   1.000
_cell.length_c   1.000
_cell.angle_alpha   90.00
_cell.angle_beta   90.00
_cell.angle_gamma   90.00
#
_symmetry.space_group_name_H-M   'P 1'
#
loop_
_entity.id
_entity.type
_entity.pdbx_description
1 polymer ?
#
loop_
_entity_poly.entity_id
_entity_poly.type
_entity_poly.pdbx_seq_one_letter_code
_entity_poly.pdbx_strand_id
1 'polypeptide(L)'
;MDLGNFSNREVISIVRGEGELGKIISSPLDVDRADYLVRDSHYTGVAYGVIDLERLIQSFEISNGKVVLSEKGIKAAETLLFARFAMYPTVYLHHVSRIADAMLTRAVLSCFLDRTLSIEELSKMDDFDLISFLRRQEGIPSKIMRMIDERNLYKRVVYLSRMDMDDDFFELLTNLRSNGIKKIVEIENELASEFNLRNGDLLIDVFPSPSF
;
A
#
# COMPACT_ATOMS: atom_id res chain seq x y z
N MET A 1 31.39 -15.23 9.07
CA MET A 1 31.29 -13.91 8.43
C MET A 1 30.85 -12.97 9.53
N ASP A 2 31.77 -12.17 10.04
CA ASP A 2 31.54 -11.29 11.17
C ASP A 2 30.67 -10.12 10.69
N LEU A 3 29.36 -10.15 10.98
CA LEU A 3 28.44 -9.05 10.66
C LEU A 3 28.57 -7.89 11.66
N GLY A 4 29.60 -7.91 12.52
CA GLY A 4 29.77 -7.06 13.71
C GLY A 4 30.11 -5.58 13.51
N ASN A 5 29.87 -4.98 12.33
CA ASN A 5 30.30 -3.62 12.02
C ASN A 5 29.18 -2.56 11.96
N PHE A 6 27.92 -2.92 12.17
CA PHE A 6 26.81 -1.96 12.18
C PHE A 6 26.15 -1.88 13.55
N SER A 7 26.02 -0.66 14.07
CA SER A 7 25.17 -0.35 15.21
C SER A 7 23.69 -0.38 14.82
N ASN A 8 22.79 -0.57 15.79
CA ASN A 8 21.34 -0.49 15.55
C ASN A 8 20.93 0.82 14.87
N ARG A 9 21.61 1.93 15.17
CA ARG A 9 21.32 3.23 14.55
C ARG A 9 21.70 3.24 13.07
N GLU A 10 22.84 2.66 12.71
CA GLU A 10 23.27 2.56 11.31
C GLU A 10 22.34 1.67 10.51
N VAL A 11 21.93 0.51 11.07
CA VAL A 11 20.94 -0.37 10.42
C VAL A 11 19.63 0.38 10.18
N ILE A 12 19.10 1.07 11.19
CA ILE A 12 17.86 1.85 11.06
C ILE A 12 17.99 2.94 9.99
N SER A 13 19.13 3.64 9.94
CA SER A 13 19.39 4.68 8.94
C SER A 13 19.41 4.09 7.52
N ILE A 14 20.11 2.98 7.30
CA ILE A 14 20.15 2.29 6.01
C ILE A 14 18.76 1.81 5.58
N VAL A 15 17.99 1.20 6.50
CA VAL A 15 16.60 0.74 6.22
C VAL A 15 15.68 1.91 5.84
N ARG A 16 15.91 3.10 6.43
CA ARG A 16 15.18 4.32 6.06
C ARG A 16 15.61 4.92 4.72
N GLY A 17 16.59 4.32 4.04
CA GLY A 17 17.11 4.81 2.76
C GLY A 17 18.14 5.91 2.89
N GLU A 18 18.69 6.10 4.08
CA GLU A 18 19.70 7.11 4.39
C GLU A 18 21.13 6.55 4.26
N GLY A 19 22.10 7.45 4.14
CA GLY A 19 23.52 7.09 3.98
C GLY A 19 23.86 6.52 2.61
N GLU A 20 25.10 6.06 2.47
CA GLU A 20 25.64 5.58 1.18
C GLU A 20 24.92 4.31 0.69
N LEU A 21 24.62 3.39 1.61
CA LEU A 21 24.01 2.10 1.29
C LEU A 21 22.48 2.12 1.29
N GLY A 22 21.85 3.14 1.87
CA GLY A 22 20.39 3.21 1.97
C GLY A 22 19.69 3.19 0.61
N LYS A 23 20.34 3.69 -0.44
CA LYS A 23 19.80 3.67 -1.81
C LYS A 23 19.68 2.28 -2.43
N ILE A 24 20.38 1.29 -1.87
CA ILE A 24 20.20 -0.11 -2.25
C ILE A 24 18.82 -0.62 -1.80
N ILE A 25 18.31 -0.13 -0.67
CA ILE A 25 17.04 -0.54 -0.07
C ILE A 25 15.89 0.38 -0.49
N SER A 26 16.15 1.68 -0.62
CA SER A 26 15.12 2.70 -0.93
C SER A 26 15.61 3.68 -2.00
N SER A 27 15.28 3.36 -3.25
CA SER A 27 15.50 4.20 -4.43
C SER A 27 14.66 3.69 -5.62
N PRO A 28 14.43 4.48 -6.69
CA PRO A 28 13.66 4.02 -7.84
C PRO A 28 14.11 2.66 -8.44
N LEU A 29 15.37 2.29 -8.22
CA LEU A 29 15.97 1.00 -8.56
C LEU A 29 16.58 0.36 -7.29
N ASP A 30 15.72 -0.14 -6.40
CA ASP A 30 16.14 -0.82 -5.16
C ASP A 30 15.82 -2.32 -5.17
N VAL A 31 16.43 -3.04 -4.24
CA VAL A 31 16.29 -4.50 -4.13
C VAL A 31 14.91 -4.92 -3.62
N ASP A 32 14.23 -4.07 -2.86
CA ASP A 32 12.86 -4.32 -2.36
C ASP A 32 11.88 -4.38 -3.53
N ARG A 33 11.90 -3.37 -4.40
CA ARG A 33 11.09 -3.33 -5.63
C ARG A 33 11.45 -4.45 -6.58
N ALA A 34 12.73 -4.73 -6.72
CA ALA A 34 13.20 -5.81 -7.57
C ALA A 34 12.65 -7.18 -7.13
N ASP A 35 12.63 -7.46 -5.81
CA ASP A 35 12.06 -8.70 -5.27
C ASP A 35 10.54 -8.74 -5.45
N TYR A 36 9.81 -7.74 -4.92
CA TYR A 36 8.36 -7.84 -4.89
C TYR A 36 7.76 -7.80 -6.30
N LEU A 37 8.35 -7.08 -7.27
CA LEU A 37 7.80 -7.04 -8.64
C LEU A 37 7.89 -8.41 -9.31
N VAL A 38 9.01 -9.12 -9.14
CA VAL A 38 9.17 -10.48 -9.69
C VAL A 38 8.28 -11.47 -8.94
N ARG A 39 8.27 -11.39 -7.61
CA ARG A 39 7.46 -12.25 -6.74
C ARG A 39 5.97 -12.10 -7.05
N ASP A 40 5.46 -10.88 -7.02
CA ASP A 40 4.05 -10.61 -7.22
C ASP A 40 3.62 -10.95 -8.65
N SER A 41 4.45 -10.64 -9.66
CA SER A 41 4.21 -11.06 -11.04
C SER A 41 4.06 -12.59 -11.15
N HIS A 42 4.94 -13.34 -10.47
CA HIS A 42 4.89 -14.80 -10.43
C HIS A 42 3.61 -15.33 -9.76
N TYR A 43 3.28 -14.84 -8.55
CA TYR A 43 2.13 -15.34 -7.78
C TYR A 43 0.77 -14.87 -8.30
N THR A 44 0.71 -13.71 -8.95
CA THR A 44 -0.52 -13.19 -9.58
C THR A 44 -0.70 -13.70 -11.01
N GLY A 45 0.37 -14.23 -11.62
CA GLY A 45 0.36 -14.71 -13.00
C GLY A 45 0.36 -13.60 -14.06
N VAL A 46 0.58 -12.34 -13.67
CA VAL A 46 0.61 -11.25 -14.65
C VAL A 46 2.02 -11.12 -15.21
N ALA A 47 2.16 -11.34 -16.52
CA ALA A 47 3.42 -11.32 -17.23
C ALA A 47 3.72 -9.92 -17.82
N TYR A 48 4.90 -9.37 -17.53
CA TYR A 48 5.37 -8.09 -18.11
C TYR A 48 6.80 -8.20 -18.69
N GLY A 49 7.27 -9.43 -18.88
CA GLY A 49 8.64 -9.73 -19.30
C GLY A 49 9.49 -10.32 -18.17
N VAL A 50 10.67 -10.79 -18.54
CA VAL A 50 11.66 -11.32 -17.59
C VAL A 50 12.53 -10.17 -17.12
N ILE A 51 12.49 -9.87 -15.82
CA ILE A 51 13.40 -8.91 -15.20
C ILE A 51 14.72 -9.62 -14.94
N ASP A 52 15.78 -9.19 -15.62
CA ASP A 52 17.14 -9.70 -15.42
C ASP A 52 17.74 -9.10 -14.14
N LEU A 53 17.31 -9.66 -13.00
CA LEU A 53 17.74 -9.22 -11.67
C LEU A 53 19.25 -9.39 -11.48
N GLU A 54 19.83 -10.47 -11.99
CA GLU A 54 21.26 -10.74 -11.86
C GLU A 54 22.08 -9.66 -12.55
N ARG A 55 21.72 -9.31 -13.79
CA ARG A 55 22.38 -8.23 -14.52
C ARG A 55 22.18 -6.88 -13.85
N LEU A 56 21.00 -6.61 -13.30
CA LEU A 56 20.75 -5.37 -12.55
C LEU A 56 21.69 -5.28 -11.34
N ILE A 57 21.75 -6.33 -10.52
CA ILE A 57 22.58 -6.40 -9.31
C ILE A 57 24.07 -6.25 -9.66
N GLN A 58 24.55 -6.98 -10.67
CA GLN A 58 25.95 -6.91 -11.12
C GLN A 58 26.32 -5.56 -11.75
N SER A 59 25.34 -4.74 -12.11
CA SER A 59 25.57 -3.43 -12.73
C SER A 59 25.56 -2.27 -11.72
N PHE A 60 25.22 -2.51 -10.45
CA PHE A 60 25.35 -1.49 -9.41
C PHE A 60 26.81 -1.28 -9.01
N GLU A 61 27.19 -0.02 -8.88
CA GLU A 61 28.53 0.41 -8.47
C GLU A 61 28.43 1.49 -7.39
N ILE A 62 29.51 1.73 -6.66
CA ILE A 62 29.62 2.87 -5.74
C ILE A 62 30.56 3.88 -6.38
N SER A 63 30.07 5.10 -6.60
CA SER A 63 30.85 6.22 -7.11
C SER A 63 30.58 7.46 -6.27
N ASN A 64 31.65 8.07 -5.74
CA ASN A 64 31.58 9.25 -4.86
C ASN A 64 30.60 9.10 -3.69
N GLY A 65 30.63 7.94 -3.01
CA GLY A 65 29.75 7.65 -1.87
C GLY A 65 28.27 7.45 -2.23
N LYS A 66 27.95 7.22 -3.52
CA LYS A 66 26.58 7.01 -4.01
C LYS A 66 26.49 5.72 -4.81
N VAL A 67 25.36 5.02 -4.64
CA VAL A 67 24.98 3.90 -5.51
C VAL A 67 24.63 4.45 -6.88
N VAL A 68 25.31 3.95 -7.90
CA VAL A 68 25.12 4.28 -9.32
C VAL A 68 24.91 3.01 -10.13
N LEU A 69 24.36 3.16 -11.33
CA LEU A 69 24.15 2.06 -12.27
C LEU A 69 25.09 2.24 -13.48
N SER A 70 25.86 1.21 -13.80
CA SER A 70 26.68 1.19 -15.01
C SER A 70 25.83 1.04 -16.27
N GLU A 71 26.38 1.41 -17.43
CA GLU A 71 25.67 1.32 -18.73
C GLU A 71 25.18 -0.10 -19.06
N LYS A 72 25.89 -1.12 -18.56
CA LYS A 72 25.53 -2.53 -18.75
C LYS A 72 24.17 -2.87 -18.15
N GLY A 73 23.76 -2.15 -17.10
CA GLY A 73 22.52 -2.36 -16.35
C GLY A 73 21.31 -1.59 -16.88
N ILE A 74 21.50 -0.65 -17.81
CA ILE A 74 20.42 0.23 -18.30
C ILE A 74 19.21 -0.60 -18.75
N LYS A 75 19.43 -1.68 -19.52
CA LYS A 75 18.31 -2.46 -20.05
C LYS A 75 17.54 -3.23 -18.96
N ALA A 76 18.24 -3.71 -17.94
CA ALA A 76 17.62 -4.38 -16.80
C ALA A 76 16.81 -3.37 -15.97
N ALA A 77 17.35 -2.16 -15.77
CA ALA A 77 16.65 -1.08 -15.08
C ALA A 77 15.39 -0.61 -15.84
N GLU A 78 15.47 -0.44 -17.16
CA GLU A 78 14.28 -0.12 -17.99
C GLU A 78 13.18 -1.17 -17.83
N THR A 79 13.56 -2.45 -17.84
CA THR A 79 12.61 -3.57 -17.71
C THR A 79 11.96 -3.58 -16.33
N LEU A 80 12.73 -3.30 -15.26
CA LEU A 80 12.19 -3.15 -13.90
C LEU A 80 11.20 -1.98 -13.81
N LEU A 81 11.56 -0.82 -14.36
CA LEU A 81 10.69 0.36 -14.36
C LEU A 81 9.40 0.13 -15.15
N PHE A 82 9.49 -0.55 -16.29
CA PHE A 82 8.32 -0.96 -17.06
C PHE A 82 7.42 -1.94 -16.30
N ALA A 83 8.02 -2.97 -15.68
CA ALA A 83 7.29 -3.92 -14.85
C ALA A 83 6.57 -3.21 -13.69
N ARG A 84 7.23 -2.24 -13.03
CA ARG A 84 6.61 -1.40 -12.00
C ARG A 84 5.42 -0.61 -12.54
N PHE A 85 5.61 0.07 -13.68
CA PHE A 85 4.55 0.85 -14.32
C PHE A 85 3.33 0.00 -14.65
N ALA A 86 3.53 -1.23 -15.12
CA ALA A 86 2.46 -2.13 -15.50
C ALA A 86 1.79 -2.82 -14.30
N MET A 87 2.57 -3.22 -13.28
CA MET A 87 2.06 -3.83 -12.05
C MET A 87 1.13 -2.92 -11.25
N TYR A 88 1.42 -1.61 -11.27
CA TYR A 88 0.70 -0.64 -10.45
C TYR A 88 -0.82 -0.57 -10.74
N PRO A 89 -1.28 -0.29 -11.97
CA PRO A 89 -2.71 -0.30 -12.27
C PRO A 89 -3.31 -1.72 -12.25
N THR A 90 -2.53 -2.75 -12.63
CA THR A 90 -3.07 -4.08 -12.88
C THR A 90 -3.25 -4.91 -11.61
N VAL A 91 -2.35 -4.77 -10.64
CA VAL A 91 -2.39 -5.54 -9.39
C VAL A 91 -2.66 -4.62 -8.20
N TYR A 92 -1.80 -3.63 -7.96
CA TYR A 92 -1.84 -2.83 -6.73
C TYR A 92 -3.03 -1.89 -6.64
N LEU A 93 -3.44 -1.30 -7.76
CA LEU A 93 -4.64 -0.45 -7.87
C LEU A 93 -5.82 -1.19 -8.51
N HIS A 94 -5.79 -2.52 -8.56
CA HIS A 94 -6.92 -3.27 -9.08
C HIS A 94 -8.15 -2.97 -8.22
N HIS A 95 -9.17 -2.38 -8.85
CA HIS A 95 -10.34 -1.83 -8.18
C HIS A 95 -11.04 -2.82 -7.22
N VAL A 96 -11.10 -4.11 -7.54
CA VAL A 96 -11.69 -5.11 -6.63
C VAL A 96 -10.84 -5.31 -5.36
N SER A 97 -9.52 -5.32 -5.50
CA SER A 97 -8.59 -5.42 -4.36
C SER A 97 -8.67 -4.17 -3.49
N ARG A 98 -8.76 -3.00 -4.12
CA ARG A 98 -8.99 -1.72 -3.43
C ARG A 98 -10.29 -1.68 -2.64
N ILE A 99 -11.38 -2.24 -3.19
CA ILE A 99 -12.64 -2.35 -2.46
C ILE A 99 -12.48 -3.21 -1.20
N ALA A 100 -11.82 -4.37 -1.31
CA ALA A 100 -11.58 -5.23 -0.15
C ALA A 100 -10.69 -4.55 0.91
N ASP A 101 -9.64 -3.84 0.47
CA ASP A 101 -8.76 -3.03 1.33
C ASP A 101 -9.52 -1.92 2.07
N ALA A 102 -10.36 -1.16 1.36
CA ALA A 102 -11.20 -0.12 1.96
C ALA A 102 -12.20 -0.70 2.97
N MET A 103 -12.83 -1.84 2.64
CA MET A 103 -13.71 -2.55 3.56
C MET A 103 -12.97 -2.98 4.83
N LEU A 104 -11.84 -3.69 4.69
CA LEU A 104 -11.05 -4.13 5.84
C LEU A 104 -10.56 -2.95 6.69
N THR A 105 -10.07 -1.89 6.04
CA THR A 105 -9.69 -0.65 6.71
C THR A 105 -10.86 -0.09 7.51
N ARG A 106 -12.07 -0.01 6.94
CA ARG A 106 -13.24 0.48 7.66
C ARG A 106 -13.60 -0.37 8.88
N ALA A 107 -13.47 -1.69 8.79
CA ALA A 107 -13.68 -2.60 9.90
C ALA A 107 -12.71 -2.31 11.05
N VAL A 108 -11.41 -2.20 10.75
CA VAL A 108 -10.36 -1.87 11.73
C VAL A 108 -10.59 -0.47 12.33
N LEU A 109 -10.93 0.51 11.50
CA LEU A 109 -11.22 1.87 11.94
C LEU A 109 -12.42 1.93 12.88
N SER A 110 -13.48 1.14 12.65
CA SER A 110 -14.61 1.07 13.58
C SER A 110 -14.14 0.64 14.97
N CYS A 111 -13.29 -0.40 15.04
CA CYS A 111 -12.75 -0.87 16.31
C CYS A 111 -11.91 0.19 17.04
N PHE A 112 -11.14 1.00 16.30
CA PHE A 112 -10.42 2.14 16.88
C PHE A 112 -11.36 3.22 17.43
N LEU A 113 -12.42 3.55 16.70
CA LEU A 113 -13.41 4.56 17.12
C LEU A 113 -14.20 4.09 18.35
N ASP A 114 -14.56 2.80 18.38
CA ASP A 114 -15.28 2.17 19.48
C ASP A 114 -14.36 1.78 20.65
N ARG A 115 -13.04 2.03 20.52
CA ARG A 115 -11.99 1.71 21.50
C ARG A 115 -11.90 0.23 21.87
N THR A 116 -12.30 -0.65 20.97
CA THR A 116 -12.17 -2.10 21.13
C THR A 116 -10.82 -2.64 20.63
N LEU A 117 -10.06 -1.82 19.89
CA LEU A 117 -8.71 -2.11 19.42
C LEU A 117 -7.80 -0.90 19.63
N SER A 118 -6.58 -1.13 20.09
CA SER A 118 -5.50 -0.12 20.18
C SER A 118 -4.38 -0.37 19.16
N ILE A 119 -3.56 0.65 18.90
CA ILE A 119 -2.45 0.56 17.93
C ILE A 119 -1.41 -0.46 18.44
N GLU A 120 -1.16 -0.45 19.75
CA GLU A 120 -0.24 -1.35 20.42
C GLU A 120 -0.68 -2.81 20.30
N GLU A 121 -1.99 -3.09 20.34
CA GLU A 121 -2.54 -4.42 20.09
C GLU A 121 -2.43 -4.80 18.63
N LEU A 122 -2.87 -3.93 17.71
CA LEU A 122 -2.80 -4.18 16.27
C LEU A 122 -1.37 -4.49 15.82
N SER A 123 -0.38 -3.75 16.32
CA SER A 123 1.04 -3.94 15.96
C SER A 123 1.63 -5.31 16.33
N LYS A 124 0.92 -6.09 17.15
CA LYS A 124 1.33 -7.43 17.59
C LYS A 124 0.52 -8.54 16.91
N MET A 125 -0.49 -8.18 16.11
CA MET A 125 -1.34 -9.14 15.41
C MET A 125 -0.73 -9.52 14.06
N ASP A 126 -0.85 -10.78 13.71
CA ASP A 126 -0.75 -11.22 12.31
C ASP A 126 -2.13 -11.17 11.61
N ASP A 127 -2.17 -11.65 10.36
CA ASP A 127 -3.42 -11.69 9.58
C ASP A 127 -4.50 -12.56 10.25
N PHE A 128 -4.12 -13.70 10.84
CA PHE A 128 -5.07 -14.60 11.50
C PHE A 128 -5.63 -14.00 12.77
N ASP A 129 -4.77 -13.36 13.57
CA ASP A 129 -5.15 -12.65 14.79
C ASP A 129 -6.15 -11.54 14.46
N LEU A 130 -5.83 -10.70 13.46
CA LEU A 130 -6.69 -9.59 13.04
C LEU A 130 -8.04 -10.11 12.53
N ILE A 131 -8.04 -11.09 11.63
CA ILE A 131 -9.27 -11.68 11.07
C ILE A 131 -10.13 -12.29 12.19
N SER A 132 -9.53 -13.06 13.09
CA SER A 132 -10.22 -13.68 14.22
C SER A 132 -10.81 -12.63 15.17
N PHE A 133 -10.03 -11.57 15.46
CA PHE A 133 -10.46 -10.45 16.28
C PHE A 133 -11.68 -9.74 15.66
N LEU A 134 -11.61 -9.35 14.38
CA LEU A 134 -12.67 -8.61 13.69
C LEU A 134 -13.96 -9.43 13.56
N ARG A 135 -13.85 -10.75 13.33
CA ARG A 135 -15.01 -11.66 13.27
C ARG A 135 -15.80 -11.75 14.59
N ARG A 136 -15.15 -11.50 15.73
CA ARG A 136 -15.77 -11.56 17.07
C ARG A 136 -16.40 -10.24 17.52
N GLN A 137 -16.14 -9.14 16.81
CA GLN A 137 -16.75 -7.85 17.12
C GLN A 137 -18.22 -7.81 16.72
N GLU A 138 -18.96 -6.84 17.25
CA GLU A 138 -20.34 -6.55 16.83
C GLU A 138 -20.38 -5.43 15.80
N GLY A 139 -21.46 -5.36 15.00
CA GLY A 139 -21.68 -4.25 14.07
C GLY A 139 -20.86 -4.31 12.78
N ILE A 140 -20.25 -3.18 12.40
CA ILE A 140 -19.55 -2.98 11.11
C ILE A 140 -18.41 -3.99 10.91
N PRO A 141 -17.51 -4.26 11.88
CA PRO A 141 -16.36 -5.13 11.63
C PRO A 141 -16.75 -6.57 11.26
N SER A 142 -17.61 -7.22 12.05
CA SER A 142 -18.01 -8.61 11.75
C SER A 142 -18.91 -8.72 10.52
N LYS A 143 -19.72 -7.69 10.22
CA LYS A 143 -20.45 -7.59 8.95
C LYS A 143 -19.49 -7.58 7.77
N ILE A 144 -18.49 -6.69 7.79
CA ILE A 144 -17.49 -6.59 6.72
C ILE A 144 -16.71 -7.89 6.58
N MET A 145 -16.28 -8.51 7.69
CA MET A 145 -15.56 -9.78 7.63
C MET A 145 -16.38 -10.88 6.97
N ARG A 146 -17.68 -10.99 7.30
CA ARG A 146 -18.58 -11.94 6.63
C ARG A 146 -18.67 -11.69 5.13
N MET A 147 -18.76 -10.43 4.73
CA MET A 147 -18.81 -10.05 3.31
C MET A 147 -17.52 -10.39 2.57
N ILE A 148 -16.36 -10.18 3.19
CA ILE A 148 -15.05 -10.55 2.63
C ILE A 148 -14.92 -12.08 2.52
N ASP A 149 -15.29 -12.81 3.58
CA ASP A 149 -15.24 -14.28 3.64
C ASP A 149 -16.10 -14.93 2.54
N GLU A 150 -17.28 -14.37 2.28
CA GLU A 150 -18.21 -14.81 1.23
C GLU A 150 -17.89 -14.19 -0.15
N ARG A 151 -16.85 -13.37 -0.24
CA ARG A 151 -16.46 -12.59 -1.43
C ARG A 151 -17.60 -11.72 -2.00
N ASN A 152 -18.53 -11.31 -1.13
CA ASN A 152 -19.60 -10.38 -1.39
C ASN A 152 -19.13 -8.93 -1.14
N LEU A 153 -18.22 -8.45 -1.99
CA LEU A 153 -17.61 -7.13 -1.83
C LEU A 153 -18.56 -6.00 -2.24
N TYR A 154 -18.35 -4.81 -1.69
CA TYR A 154 -19.01 -3.59 -2.17
C TYR A 154 -18.77 -3.35 -3.66
N LYS A 155 -19.61 -2.50 -4.25
CA LYS A 155 -19.52 -2.13 -5.67
C LYS A 155 -19.09 -0.68 -5.78
N ARG A 156 -18.13 -0.43 -6.66
CA ARG A 156 -17.72 0.93 -7.00
C ARG A 156 -18.83 1.59 -7.81
N VAL A 157 -19.44 2.63 -7.24
CA VAL A 157 -20.50 3.43 -7.88
C VAL A 157 -19.96 4.70 -8.54
N VAL A 158 -18.90 5.28 -7.96
CA VAL A 158 -18.25 6.51 -8.46
C VAL A 158 -16.74 6.30 -8.50
N TYR A 159 -16.11 6.84 -9.53
CA TYR A 159 -14.66 6.92 -9.66
C TYR A 159 -14.30 8.31 -10.18
N LEU A 160 -13.44 9.02 -9.45
CA LEU A 160 -12.92 10.32 -9.83
C LEU A 160 -11.42 10.20 -10.03
N SER A 161 -10.95 10.52 -11.23
CA SER A 161 -9.55 10.66 -11.55
C SER A 161 -9.08 12.08 -11.25
N ARG A 162 -7.75 12.32 -11.28
CA ARG A 162 -7.19 13.66 -11.09
C ARG A 162 -7.75 14.70 -12.08
N MET A 163 -8.15 14.28 -13.28
CA MET A 163 -8.71 15.16 -14.31
C MET A 163 -10.14 15.60 -14.00
N ASP A 164 -10.83 14.87 -13.12
CA ASP A 164 -12.22 15.15 -12.72
C ASP A 164 -12.29 16.09 -11.50
N MET A 165 -11.13 16.55 -11.01
CA MET A 165 -11.01 17.32 -9.77
C MET A 165 -10.30 18.65 -10.02
N ASP A 166 -10.84 19.72 -9.45
CA ASP A 166 -10.09 20.96 -9.29
C ASP A 166 -9.02 20.84 -8.19
N ASP A 167 -8.14 21.83 -8.12
CA ASP A 167 -6.99 21.82 -7.20
C ASP A 167 -7.44 21.87 -5.74
N ASP A 168 -8.49 22.63 -5.43
CA ASP A 168 -9.05 22.78 -4.09
C ASP A 168 -9.65 21.46 -3.57
N PHE A 169 -10.42 20.77 -4.42
CA PHE A 169 -11.01 19.49 -4.09
C PHE A 169 -9.93 18.40 -3.95
N PHE A 170 -8.91 18.42 -4.81
CA PHE A 170 -7.78 17.50 -4.69
C PHE A 170 -6.99 17.72 -3.39
N GLU A 171 -6.76 18.98 -3.00
CA GLU A 171 -6.11 19.32 -1.74
C GLU A 171 -6.95 18.89 -0.53
N LEU A 172 -8.27 19.10 -0.58
CA LEU A 172 -9.19 18.62 0.45
C LEU A 172 -9.08 17.09 0.66
N LEU A 173 -9.12 16.30 -0.42
CA LEU A 173 -9.00 14.85 -0.33
C LEU A 173 -7.63 14.41 0.21
N THR A 174 -6.56 15.09 -0.21
CA THR A 174 -5.19 14.83 0.28
C THR A 174 -5.06 15.09 1.78
N ASN A 175 -5.70 16.16 2.26
CA ASN A 175 -5.73 16.52 3.68
C ASN A 175 -6.59 15.56 4.51
N LEU A 176 -7.73 15.12 3.97
CA LEU A 176 -8.60 14.13 4.61
C LEU A 176 -7.87 12.80 4.85
N ARG A 177 -7.08 12.35 3.88
CA ARG A 177 -6.24 11.15 4.04
C ARG A 177 -5.22 11.32 5.17
N SER A 178 -4.54 12.47 5.23
CA SER A 178 -3.36 12.66 6.08
C SER A 178 -3.72 12.87 7.56
N ASN A 179 -4.83 13.54 7.85
CA ASN A 179 -5.19 13.94 9.22
C ASN A 179 -6.68 13.74 9.56
N GLY A 180 -7.45 13.13 8.66
CA GLY A 180 -8.91 13.19 8.68
C GLY A 180 -9.60 11.82 8.75
N ILE A 181 -8.98 10.76 9.26
CA ILE A 181 -9.63 9.43 9.32
C ILE A 181 -11.02 9.49 9.98
N LYS A 182 -11.15 10.22 11.11
CA LYS A 182 -12.46 10.47 11.74
C LYS A 182 -13.42 11.23 10.83
N LYS A 183 -12.89 12.25 10.15
CA LYS A 183 -13.64 13.08 9.22
C LYS A 183 -14.11 12.31 7.97
N ILE A 184 -13.33 11.36 7.48
CA ILE A 184 -13.75 10.44 6.40
C ILE A 184 -14.95 9.63 6.85
N VAL A 185 -14.90 9.05 8.06
CA VAL A 185 -16.02 8.27 8.59
C VAL A 185 -17.27 9.14 8.84
N GLU A 186 -17.10 10.39 9.28
CA GLU A 186 -18.19 11.36 9.40
C GLU A 186 -18.85 11.62 8.05
N ILE A 187 -18.06 11.93 7.01
CA ILE A 187 -18.56 12.15 5.63
C ILE A 187 -19.24 10.89 5.09
N GLU A 188 -18.67 9.71 5.31
CA GLU A 188 -19.28 8.43 4.90
C GLU A 188 -20.68 8.24 5.53
N ASN A 189 -20.83 8.56 6.81
CA ASN A 189 -22.11 8.45 7.52
C ASN A 189 -23.12 9.51 7.06
N GLU A 190 -22.68 10.75 6.80
CA GLU A 190 -23.53 11.81 6.26
C GLU A 190 -24.09 11.42 4.88
N LEU A 191 -23.21 10.96 3.97
CA LEU A 191 -23.63 10.48 2.65
C LEU A 191 -24.51 9.24 2.75
N ALA A 192 -24.19 8.29 3.63
CA ALA A 192 -25.03 7.12 3.85
C ALA A 192 -26.45 7.54 4.26
N SER A 193 -26.58 8.49 5.19
CA SER A 193 -27.88 9.04 5.60
C SER A 193 -28.62 9.71 4.43
N GLU A 194 -27.93 10.53 3.63
CA GLU A 194 -28.51 11.19 2.45
C GLU A 194 -29.08 10.19 1.44
N PHE A 195 -28.39 9.06 1.23
CA PHE A 195 -28.81 8.00 0.31
C PHE A 195 -29.70 6.92 0.95
N ASN A 196 -30.18 7.11 2.18
CA ASN A 196 -30.97 6.11 2.94
C ASN A 196 -30.27 4.76 3.11
N LEU A 197 -28.94 4.78 3.24
CA LEU A 197 -28.09 3.64 3.53
C LEU A 197 -27.78 3.57 5.04
N ARG A 198 -27.29 2.42 5.51
CA ARG A 198 -26.84 2.27 6.91
C ARG A 198 -25.39 2.73 7.04
N ASN A 199 -25.01 3.18 8.24
CA ASN A 199 -23.62 3.48 8.53
C ASN A 199 -22.71 2.28 8.23
N GLY A 200 -21.64 2.53 7.49
CA GLY A 200 -20.71 1.49 7.02
C GLY A 200 -21.08 0.84 5.69
N ASP A 201 -22.23 1.16 5.07
CA ASP A 201 -22.63 0.63 3.74
C ASP A 201 -22.06 1.44 2.56
N LEU A 202 -21.53 2.62 2.85
CA LEU A 202 -20.86 3.50 1.90
C LEU A 202 -19.46 3.78 2.42
N LEU A 203 -18.46 3.61 1.54
CA LEU A 203 -17.05 3.87 1.85
C LEU A 203 -16.46 4.86 0.84
N ILE A 204 -15.54 5.69 1.30
CA ILE A 204 -14.75 6.57 0.45
C ILE A 204 -13.29 6.07 0.48
N ASP A 205 -12.81 5.62 -0.68
CA ASP A 205 -11.39 5.28 -0.86
C ASP A 205 -10.63 6.46 -1.46
N VAL A 206 -9.78 7.11 -0.65
CA VAL A 206 -8.84 8.15 -1.11
C VAL A 206 -7.44 7.55 -1.16
N PHE A 207 -7.01 7.11 -2.34
CA PHE A 207 -5.71 6.48 -2.50
C PHE A 207 -4.58 7.52 -2.69
N PRO A 208 -3.34 7.25 -2.20
CA PRO A 208 -2.20 8.11 -2.45
C PRO A 208 -1.89 8.23 -3.95
N SER A 209 -1.43 9.42 -4.36
CA SER A 209 -0.72 9.51 -5.63
C SER A 209 0.50 8.58 -5.60
N PRO A 210 0.78 7.83 -6.69
CA PRO A 210 1.97 7.02 -6.75
C PRO A 210 3.19 7.92 -6.52
N SER A 211 4.01 7.61 -5.51
CA SER A 211 5.31 8.24 -5.33
C SER A 211 6.27 7.63 -6.35
N PHE A 212 6.57 8.39 -7.40
CA PHE A 212 7.51 7.97 -8.44
C PHE A 212 8.96 8.15 -8.00
#